data_AF-A0A2E8GED4-F1
#
_entry.id   AF-A0A2E8GED4-F1
#
_cell.length_a   1.000
_cell.length_b   1.000
_cell.length_c   1.000
_cell.angle_alpha   90.00
_cell.angle_beta   90.00
_cell.angle_gamma   90.00
#
_symmetry.space_group_name_H-M   'P 1'
#
loop_
_entity.id
_entity.type
_entity.pdbx_description
1 polymer ?
#
loop_
_entity_poly.entity_id
_entity_poly.type
_entity_poly.pdbx_seq_one_letter_code
_entity_poly.pdbx_strand_id
1 'polypeptide(L)'
;MIQVSVKPESFEIVFYDAAVIGEVVAEVAGRLGVDEAIALDIEEASPLGRSKILSYDPIALWVDGGALENTQRPRNFGRARARDTIGRLLLRVLDRRSGRFDDAPTDDELDMSQFAAWDVHSVGRLERIGVGVQRKRRLYQFRNRHGFTDVADAAFEELWGSSELSWAEIDRISGGCRT
;
A
#
# COMPACT_ATOMS: atom_id res chain seq x y z
N MET A 1 15.76 12.50 -11.16
CA MET A 1 14.32 12.79 -10.92
C MET A 1 13.58 11.54 -11.38
N ILE A 2 12.75 10.95 -10.52
CA ILE A 2 12.04 9.70 -10.83
C ILE A 2 11.01 9.98 -11.92
N GLN A 3 11.04 9.21 -13.01
CA GLN A 3 10.11 9.37 -14.11
C GLN A 3 8.77 8.71 -13.76
N VAL A 4 7.72 9.51 -13.60
CA VAL A 4 6.37 9.02 -13.34
C VAL A 4 5.46 9.38 -14.51
N SER A 5 4.82 8.38 -15.11
CA SER A 5 3.75 8.60 -16.09
C SER A 5 2.41 8.28 -15.44
N VAL A 6 1.48 9.23 -15.49
CA VAL A 6 0.12 9.09 -14.95
C VAL A 6 -0.86 9.03 -16.12
N LYS A 7 -1.77 8.07 -16.11
CA LYS A 7 -2.89 7.99 -17.04
C LYS A 7 -4.22 7.96 -16.28
N PRO A 8 -5.25 8.68 -16.72
CA PRO A 8 -5.24 9.66 -17.82
C PRO A 8 -4.40 10.91 -17.47
N GLU A 9 -4.00 11.68 -18.48
CA GLU A 9 -3.25 12.94 -18.29
C GLU A 9 -4.16 14.09 -17.86
N SER A 10 -5.47 13.99 -18.14
CA SER A 10 -6.52 14.91 -17.70
C SER A 10 -7.68 14.13 -17.10
N PHE A 11 -8.38 14.75 -16.15
CA PHE A 11 -9.51 14.15 -15.43
C PHE A 11 -10.77 14.97 -15.66
N GLU A 12 -11.87 14.30 -15.97
CA GLU A 12 -13.16 14.94 -16.26
C GLU A 12 -14.18 14.71 -15.13
N ILE A 13 -14.03 13.59 -14.39
CA ILE A 13 -14.96 13.19 -13.34
C ILE A 13 -14.48 13.68 -11.96
N VAL A 14 -13.17 13.74 -11.76
CA VAL A 14 -12.51 14.13 -10.51
C VAL A 14 -11.64 15.37 -10.69
N PHE A 15 -11.48 16.15 -9.62
CA PHE A 15 -10.65 17.34 -9.57
C PHE A 15 -9.20 16.97 -9.21
N TYR A 16 -8.60 16.14 -10.06
CA TYR A 16 -7.22 15.67 -9.92
C TYR A 16 -6.33 16.36 -10.94
N ASP A 17 -5.02 16.34 -10.69
CA ASP A 17 -4.01 16.88 -11.59
C ASP A 17 -2.88 15.84 -11.73
N ALA A 18 -2.60 15.42 -12.96
CA ALA A 18 -1.63 14.36 -13.24
C ALA A 18 -0.21 14.74 -12.82
N ALA A 19 0.18 16.01 -12.94
CA ALA A 19 1.50 16.48 -12.50
C ALA A 19 1.61 16.44 -10.97
N VAL A 20 0.58 16.88 -10.26
CA VAL A 20 0.51 16.81 -8.79
C VAL A 20 0.54 15.36 -8.29
N ILE A 21 -0.14 14.44 -8.98
CA ILE A 21 -0.06 13.01 -8.67
C ILE A 21 1.36 12.49 -8.90
N GLY A 22 1.97 12.84 -10.04
CA GLY A 22 3.34 12.48 -10.38
C GLY A 22 4.35 12.93 -9.31
N GLU A 23 4.22 14.17 -8.81
CA GLU A 23 5.03 14.68 -7.69
C GLU A 23 4.91 13.81 -6.44
N VAL A 24 3.68 13.41 -6.06
CA VAL A 24 3.43 12.59 -4.87
C VAL A 24 4.01 11.19 -5.05
N VAL A 25 3.85 10.58 -6.22
CA VAL A 25 4.42 9.26 -6.52
C VAL A 25 5.95 9.33 -6.47
N ALA A 26 6.56 10.34 -7.10
CA ALA A 26 8.01 10.54 -7.08
C ALA A 26 8.54 10.82 -5.67
N GLU A 27 7.82 11.59 -4.85
CA GLU A 27 8.15 11.83 -3.45
C GLU A 27 8.21 10.52 -2.66
N VAL A 28 7.18 9.68 -2.79
CA VAL A 28 7.10 8.40 -2.06
C VAL A 28 8.16 7.42 -2.55
N ALA A 29 8.32 7.29 -3.87
CA ALA A 29 9.35 6.45 -4.48
C ALA A 29 10.75 6.86 -4.02
N GLY A 30 11.05 8.17 -3.99
CA GLY A 30 12.34 8.68 -3.51
C GLY A 30 12.61 8.37 -2.04
N ARG A 31 11.58 8.41 -1.18
CA ARG A 31 11.72 8.00 0.24
C ARG A 31 11.93 6.50 0.43
N LEU A 32 11.46 5.70 -0.52
CA LEU A 32 11.62 4.25 -0.54
C LEU A 32 12.90 3.81 -1.26
N GLY A 33 13.66 4.73 -1.84
CA GLY A 33 14.86 4.42 -2.63
C GLY A 33 14.56 3.79 -4.00
N VAL A 34 13.33 3.93 -4.51
CA VAL A 34 12.97 3.50 -5.87
C VAL A 34 13.41 4.59 -6.85
N ASP A 35 14.33 4.26 -7.76
CA ASP A 35 14.97 5.20 -8.70
C ASP A 35 14.61 4.95 -10.18
N GLU A 36 13.76 3.97 -10.46
CA GLU A 36 13.28 3.60 -11.80
C GLU A 36 11.97 4.28 -12.20
N ALA A 37 11.56 4.09 -13.45
CA ALA A 37 10.31 4.66 -13.97
C ALA A 37 9.08 3.93 -13.40
N ILE A 38 8.01 4.70 -13.11
CA ILE A 38 6.74 4.18 -12.59
C ILE A 38 5.60 4.60 -13.51
N ALA A 39 4.84 3.62 -14.00
CA ALA A 39 3.56 3.85 -14.66
C ALA A 39 2.41 3.73 -13.67
N LEU A 40 1.52 4.72 -13.62
CA LEU A 40 0.33 4.73 -12.78
C LEU A 40 -0.92 4.97 -13.64
N ASP A 41 -1.76 3.94 -13.74
CA ASP A 41 -3.08 4.02 -14.36
C ASP A 41 -4.16 4.28 -13.30
N ILE A 42 -5.05 5.23 -13.56
CA ILE A 42 -6.12 5.66 -12.66
C ILE A 42 -7.47 5.49 -13.36
N GLU A 43 -8.34 4.68 -12.78
CA GLU A 43 -9.74 4.57 -13.20
C GLU A 43 -10.58 5.64 -12.51
N GLU A 44 -10.78 6.78 -13.16
CA GLU A 44 -11.48 7.93 -12.58
C GLU A 44 -12.99 7.71 -12.38
N ALA A 45 -13.61 6.79 -13.13
CA ALA A 45 -15.04 6.52 -13.01
C ALA A 45 -15.39 5.71 -11.74
N SER A 46 -14.39 5.13 -11.08
CA SER A 46 -14.58 4.30 -9.90
C SER A 46 -14.32 5.07 -8.60
N PRO A 47 -15.36 5.28 -7.76
CA PRO A 47 -15.19 5.87 -6.43
C PRO A 47 -14.68 4.85 -5.39
N LEU A 48 -14.39 3.62 -5.82
CA LEU A 48 -13.90 2.57 -4.92
C LEU A 48 -12.42 2.79 -4.56
N GLY A 49 -11.94 2.04 -3.58
CA GLY A 49 -10.59 2.17 -3.06
C GLY A 49 -9.62 1.08 -3.50
N ARG A 50 -9.84 0.42 -4.65
CA ARG A 50 -8.99 -0.71 -5.06
C ARG A 50 -7.71 -0.20 -5.68
N SER A 51 -6.68 -1.02 -5.56
CA SER A 51 -5.34 -0.78 -6.08
C SER A 51 -4.71 -2.11 -6.43
N LYS A 52 -3.93 -2.17 -7.50
CA LYS A 52 -3.25 -3.36 -7.98
C LYS A 52 -1.86 -3.02 -8.50
N ILE A 53 -0.98 -4.01 -8.46
CA ILE A 53 0.29 -3.99 -9.17
C ILE A 53 0.06 -4.76 -10.48
N LEU A 54 0.30 -4.10 -11.61
CA LEU A 54 0.16 -4.71 -12.94
C LEU A 54 1.45 -5.38 -13.39
N SER A 55 2.60 -4.83 -12.97
CA SER A 55 3.92 -5.37 -13.26
C SER A 55 4.88 -5.00 -12.14
N TYR A 56 5.73 -5.96 -11.77
CA TYR A 56 6.81 -5.71 -10.84
C TYR A 56 8.01 -5.10 -11.55
N ASP A 57 8.37 -5.50 -12.77
CA ASP A 57 9.50 -4.98 -13.55
C ASP A 57 9.15 -4.94 -15.07
N PRO A 58 8.97 -3.75 -15.68
CA PRO A 58 9.01 -2.41 -15.06
C PRO A 58 7.85 -2.20 -14.08
N ILE A 59 7.95 -1.20 -13.19
CA ILE A 59 6.88 -0.92 -12.21
C ILE A 59 5.66 -0.32 -12.92
N ALA A 60 4.55 -1.06 -12.90
CA ALA A 60 3.25 -0.58 -13.36
C ALA A 60 2.18 -0.81 -12.29
N LEU A 61 1.45 0.26 -11.98
CA LEU A 61 0.44 0.31 -10.93
C LEU A 61 -0.91 0.70 -11.52
N TRP A 62 -1.98 0.20 -10.91
CA TRP A 62 -3.34 0.60 -11.24
C TRP A 62 -4.12 0.92 -9.96
N VAL A 63 -4.94 1.98 -9.99
CA VAL A 63 -5.80 2.37 -8.88
C VAL A 63 -7.17 2.85 -9.34
N ASP A 64 -8.20 2.60 -8.53
CA ASP A 64 -9.45 3.36 -8.65
C ASP A 64 -9.21 4.81 -8.21
N GLY A 65 -9.94 5.77 -8.78
CA GLY A 65 -9.87 7.19 -8.38
C GLY A 65 -10.13 7.39 -6.89
N GLY A 66 -11.08 6.65 -6.31
CA GLY A 66 -11.37 6.67 -4.87
C GLY A 66 -10.22 6.18 -3.97
N ALA A 67 -9.22 5.49 -4.52
CA ALA A 67 -8.02 5.08 -3.77
C ALA A 67 -7.09 6.26 -3.46
N LEU A 68 -7.21 7.37 -4.19
CA LEU A 68 -6.42 8.60 -4.03
C LEU A 68 -7.23 9.77 -3.45
N GLU A 69 -8.53 9.58 -3.23
CA GLU A 69 -9.47 10.65 -2.91
C GLU A 69 -9.34 11.18 -1.48
N ASN A 70 -9.51 12.49 -1.32
CA ASN A 70 -9.79 13.12 -0.04
C ASN A 70 -11.24 12.84 0.39
N THR A 71 -11.44 11.92 1.34
CA THR A 71 -12.79 11.55 1.80
C THR A 71 -13.55 12.67 2.51
N GLN A 72 -12.87 13.74 2.94
CA GLN A 72 -13.51 14.93 3.51
C GLN A 72 -13.99 15.89 2.42
N ARG A 73 -13.49 15.75 1.19
CA ARG A 73 -13.84 16.55 0.02
C ARG A 73 -13.94 15.64 -1.20
N PRO A 74 -15.09 14.95 -1.39
CA PRO A 74 -15.27 14.02 -2.49
C PRO A 74 -14.87 14.61 -3.83
N ARG A 75 -14.34 13.77 -4.71
CA ARG A 75 -13.74 14.06 -6.02
C ARG A 75 -12.46 14.90 -5.99
N ASN A 76 -11.95 15.29 -4.82
CA ASN A 76 -10.70 16.05 -4.72
C ASN A 76 -9.53 15.13 -4.36
N PHE A 77 -8.36 15.43 -4.91
CA PHE A 77 -7.15 14.64 -4.67
C PHE A 77 -6.72 14.73 -3.19
N GLY A 78 -6.46 13.57 -2.59
CA GLY A 78 -6.01 13.44 -1.21
C GLY A 78 -4.54 13.05 -1.12
N ARG A 79 -3.63 14.04 -1.07
CA ARG A 79 -2.16 13.79 -0.97
C ARG A 79 -1.79 12.75 0.10
N ALA A 80 -2.38 12.84 1.30
CA ALA A 80 -2.10 11.89 2.38
C ALA A 80 -2.57 10.46 2.06
N ARG A 81 -3.72 10.32 1.41
CA ARG A 81 -4.25 9.00 1.00
C ARG A 81 -3.44 8.43 -0.16
N ALA A 82 -3.10 9.26 -1.15
CA ALA A 82 -2.24 8.86 -2.26
C ALA A 82 -0.88 8.37 -1.78
N ARG A 83 -0.26 9.07 -0.82
CA ARG A 83 1.00 8.63 -0.20
C ARG A 83 0.89 7.24 0.45
N ASP A 84 -0.17 6.97 1.20
CA ASP A 84 -0.42 5.65 1.80
C ASP A 84 -0.64 4.57 0.72
N THR A 85 -1.54 4.81 -0.24
CA THR A 85 -1.84 3.84 -1.31
C THR A 85 -0.60 3.51 -2.14
N ILE A 86 0.12 4.52 -2.64
CA ILE A 86 1.31 4.33 -3.47
C ILE A 86 2.45 3.71 -2.66
N GLY A 87 2.66 4.15 -1.42
CA GLY A 87 3.71 3.60 -0.57
C GLY A 87 3.53 2.11 -0.32
N ARG A 88 2.29 1.66 -0.09
CA ARG A 88 1.99 0.23 0.12
C ARG A 88 2.23 -0.59 -1.14
N LEU A 89 1.85 -0.08 -2.31
CA LEU A 89 2.11 -0.73 -3.60
C LEU A 89 3.62 -0.84 -3.88
N LEU A 90 4.37 0.23 -3.67
CA LEU A 90 5.82 0.22 -3.91
C LEU A 90 6.56 -0.68 -2.93
N LEU A 91 6.18 -0.70 -1.65
CA LEU A 91 6.76 -1.65 -0.70
C LEU A 91 6.46 -3.10 -1.10
N ARG A 92 5.25 -3.39 -1.58
CA ARG A 92 4.89 -4.72 -2.08
C ARG A 92 5.75 -5.12 -3.28
N VAL A 93 6.02 -4.19 -4.21
CA VAL A 93 6.96 -4.41 -5.32
C VAL A 93 8.37 -4.73 -4.80
N LEU A 94 8.89 -3.94 -3.85
CA LEU A 94 10.21 -4.14 -3.27
C LEU A 94 10.32 -5.49 -2.54
N ASP A 95 9.29 -5.85 -1.77
CA ASP A 95 9.23 -7.12 -1.04
C ASP A 95 9.27 -8.29 -2.04
N ARG A 96 8.45 -8.25 -3.09
CA ARG A 96 8.43 -9.27 -4.17
C ARG A 96 9.74 -9.42 -4.91
N ARG A 97 10.48 -8.33 -5.09
CA ARG A 97 11.80 -8.34 -5.75
C ARG A 97 12.96 -8.72 -4.81
N SER A 98 12.71 -8.80 -3.51
CA SER A 98 13.78 -9.04 -2.53
C SER A 98 14.24 -10.49 -2.41
N GLY A 99 13.54 -11.44 -3.03
CA GLY A 99 13.75 -12.89 -2.84
C GLY A 99 13.14 -13.44 -1.54
N ARG A 100 12.86 -12.59 -0.54
CA ARG A 100 12.27 -13.02 0.75
C ARG A 100 10.77 -13.33 0.68
N PHE A 101 10.16 -13.07 -0.47
CA PHE A 101 8.73 -13.22 -0.73
C PHE A 101 8.44 -14.13 -1.93
N ASP A 102 9.44 -14.92 -2.36
CA ASP A 102 9.29 -15.87 -3.48
C ASP A 102 8.24 -16.94 -3.18
N ASP A 103 8.12 -17.35 -1.90
CA ASP A 103 7.12 -18.31 -1.42
C ASP A 103 5.76 -17.68 -1.09
N ALA A 104 5.60 -16.36 -1.26
CA ALA A 104 4.33 -15.71 -1.01
C ALA A 104 3.32 -16.03 -2.14
N PRO A 105 2.05 -16.40 -1.82
CA PRO A 105 0.99 -16.55 -2.81
C PRO A 105 0.89 -15.31 -3.69
N THR A 106 0.37 -15.43 -4.92
CA THR A 106 0.15 -14.23 -5.74
C THR A 106 -0.82 -13.26 -5.06
N ASP A 107 -0.80 -11.98 -5.42
CA ASP A 107 -1.61 -10.97 -4.75
C ASP A 107 -3.13 -11.29 -4.79
N ASP A 108 -3.60 -11.97 -5.85
CA ASP A 108 -5.00 -12.41 -5.99
C ASP A 108 -5.33 -13.69 -5.19
N GLU A 109 -4.33 -14.44 -4.73
CA GLU A 109 -4.47 -15.67 -3.93
C GLU A 109 -4.30 -15.44 -2.43
N LEU A 110 -3.82 -14.26 -2.02
CA LEU A 110 -3.70 -13.90 -0.61
C LEU A 110 -5.08 -13.91 0.07
N ASP A 111 -5.18 -14.63 1.18
CA ASP A 111 -6.38 -14.52 2.00
C ASP A 111 -6.45 -13.16 2.73
N MET A 112 -7.62 -12.87 3.31
CA MET A 112 -7.84 -11.55 3.93
C MET A 112 -6.99 -11.31 5.18
N SER A 113 -6.57 -12.36 5.90
CA SER A 113 -5.67 -12.24 7.06
C SER A 113 -4.24 -11.99 6.63
N GLN A 114 -3.73 -12.77 5.68
CA GLN A 114 -2.43 -12.62 5.04
C GLN A 114 -2.26 -11.23 4.45
N PHE A 115 -3.26 -10.78 3.67
CA PHE A 115 -3.27 -9.43 3.14
C PHE A 115 -3.18 -8.39 4.25
N ALA A 116 -3.99 -8.51 5.30
CA ALA A 116 -3.99 -7.56 6.41
C ALA A 116 -2.68 -7.55 7.20
N ALA A 117 -2.05 -8.70 7.43
CA ALA A 117 -0.78 -8.82 8.13
C ALA A 117 0.36 -8.17 7.35
N TRP A 118 0.44 -8.45 6.04
CA TRP A 118 1.42 -7.78 5.17
C TRP A 118 1.16 -6.27 5.09
N ASP A 119 -0.11 -5.84 5.01
CA ASP A 119 -0.47 -4.41 5.00
C ASP A 119 -0.02 -3.71 6.30
N VAL A 120 -0.17 -4.34 7.46
CA VAL A 120 0.34 -3.81 8.75
C VAL A 120 1.85 -3.65 8.71
N HIS A 121 2.58 -4.67 8.26
CA HIS A 121 4.03 -4.60 8.14
C HIS A 121 4.48 -3.49 7.18
N SER A 122 3.86 -3.39 6.00
CA SER A 122 4.15 -2.33 5.04
C SER A 122 3.87 -0.94 5.61
N VAL A 123 2.71 -0.73 6.25
CA VAL A 123 2.36 0.59 6.81
C VAL A 123 3.27 0.98 7.97
N GLY A 124 3.68 0.03 8.82
CA GLY A 124 4.68 0.30 9.86
C GLY A 124 6.00 0.80 9.27
N ARG A 125 6.45 0.22 8.15
CA ARG A 125 7.64 0.68 7.41
C ARG A 125 7.44 2.08 6.82
N LEU A 126 6.26 2.37 6.28
CA LEU A 126 5.94 3.71 5.77
C LEU A 126 5.96 4.77 6.90
N GLU A 127 5.41 4.46 8.06
CA GLU A 127 5.38 5.41 9.20
C GLU A 127 6.80 5.84 9.59
N ARG A 128 7.76 4.91 9.60
CA ARG A 128 9.17 5.19 9.93
C ARG A 128 9.85 6.15 8.97
N ILE A 129 9.41 6.21 7.71
CA ILE A 129 9.91 7.16 6.70
C ILE A 129 9.00 8.39 6.56
N GLY A 130 8.11 8.62 7.53
CA GLY A 130 7.20 9.76 7.58
C GLY A 130 6.10 9.71 6.52
N VAL A 131 5.74 8.51 6.04
CA VAL A 131 4.67 8.28 5.06
C VAL A 131 3.53 7.53 5.74
N GLY A 132 2.33 8.12 5.75
CA GLY A 132 1.13 7.47 6.27
C GLY A 132 1.01 7.52 7.81
N VAL A 133 -0.19 7.84 8.28
CA VAL A 133 -0.51 7.93 9.72
C VAL A 133 -1.95 7.48 9.94
N GLN A 134 -2.18 6.17 10.05
CA GLN A 134 -3.51 5.61 10.36
C GLN A 134 -3.44 4.39 11.28
N ARG A 135 -2.48 4.36 12.22
CA ARG A 135 -2.23 3.21 13.11
C ARG A 135 -3.49 2.62 13.75
N LYS A 136 -4.34 3.46 14.37
CA LYS A 136 -5.60 3.01 15.00
C LYS A 136 -6.54 2.32 14.01
N ARG A 137 -6.64 2.84 12.78
CA ARG A 137 -7.47 2.22 11.73
C ARG A 137 -6.88 0.88 11.28
N ARG A 138 -5.55 0.80 11.13
CA ARG A 138 -4.86 -0.43 10.75
C ARG A 138 -5.00 -1.51 11.82
N LEU A 139 -4.86 -1.15 13.09
CA LEU A 139 -5.11 -2.04 14.22
C LEU A 139 -6.54 -2.58 14.20
N TYR A 140 -7.53 -1.71 14.01
CA TYR A 140 -8.93 -2.13 13.88
C TYR A 140 -9.15 -3.09 12.70
N GLN A 141 -8.58 -2.79 11.53
CA GLN A 141 -8.67 -3.65 10.35
C GLN A 141 -7.99 -5.01 10.58
N PHE A 142 -6.84 -5.03 11.25
CA PHE A 142 -6.13 -6.25 11.62
C PHE A 142 -6.96 -7.12 12.57
N ARG A 143 -7.52 -6.52 13.63
CA ARG A 143 -8.41 -7.22 14.59
C ARG A 143 -9.65 -7.81 13.95
N ASN A 144 -10.23 -7.16 12.94
CA ASN A 144 -11.36 -7.74 12.19
C ASN A 144 -11.00 -9.05 11.47
N ARG A 145 -9.71 -9.34 11.25
CA ARG A 145 -9.23 -10.57 10.60
C ARG A 145 -8.62 -11.58 11.58
N HIS A 146 -8.09 -11.11 12.69
CA HIS A 146 -7.29 -11.91 13.64
C HIS A 146 -7.91 -12.03 15.04
N GLY A 147 -9.01 -11.31 15.31
CA GLY A 147 -9.68 -11.26 16.60
C GLY A 147 -9.32 -10.01 17.42
N PHE A 148 -10.15 -9.74 18.43
CA PHE A 148 -9.94 -8.65 19.41
C PHE A 148 -9.34 -9.25 20.69
N THR A 149 -8.09 -9.70 20.61
CA THR A 149 -7.38 -10.39 21.70
C THR A 149 -6.00 -9.79 21.92
N ASP A 150 -5.42 -10.01 23.10
CA ASP A 150 -4.05 -9.57 23.42
C ASP A 150 -3.01 -10.22 22.50
N VAL A 151 -3.27 -11.46 22.04
CA VAL A 151 -2.42 -12.16 21.07
C VAL A 151 -2.42 -11.44 19.72
N ALA A 152 -3.60 -11.05 19.22
CA ALA A 152 -3.71 -10.29 17.98
C ALA A 152 -3.06 -8.90 18.10
N ASP A 153 -3.18 -8.25 19.26
CA ASP A 153 -2.51 -6.98 19.51
C ASP A 153 -0.98 -7.10 19.53
N ALA A 154 -0.45 -8.14 20.19
CA ALA A 154 0.98 -8.41 20.20
C ALA A 154 1.53 -8.69 18.80
N ALA A 155 0.80 -9.48 18.00
CA ALA A 155 1.13 -9.75 16.60
C ALA A 155 1.13 -8.47 15.75
N PHE A 156 0.16 -7.58 15.97
CA PHE A 156 0.13 -6.26 15.31
C PHE A 156 1.36 -5.43 15.66
N GLU A 157 1.75 -5.37 16.94
CA GLU A 157 2.94 -4.64 17.40
C GLU A 157 4.23 -5.19 16.77
N GLU A 158 4.35 -6.53 16.69
CA GLU A 158 5.50 -7.20 16.05
C GLU A 158 5.58 -6.87 14.55
N LEU A 159 4.48 -7.03 13.81
CA LEU A 159 4.43 -6.72 12.38
C LEU A 159 4.73 -5.24 12.11
N TRP A 160 4.10 -4.34 12.89
CA TRP A 160 4.25 -2.90 12.73
C TRP A 160 5.67 -2.45 13.05
N GLY A 161 6.25 -2.94 14.16
CA GLY A 161 7.56 -2.54 14.65
C GLY A 161 8.73 -3.05 13.80
N SER A 162 8.54 -4.17 13.11
CA SER A 162 9.60 -4.82 12.34
C SER A 162 9.86 -4.15 10.99
N SER A 163 11.13 -4.04 10.58
CA SER A 163 11.52 -3.50 9.27
C SER A 163 11.88 -4.57 8.23
N GLU A 164 12.25 -5.77 8.68
CA GLU A 164 12.88 -6.80 7.83
C GLU A 164 12.25 -8.18 8.06
N LEU A 165 10.95 -8.32 7.77
CA LEU A 165 10.30 -9.63 7.81
C LEU A 165 10.28 -10.28 6.42
N SER A 166 10.53 -11.58 6.38
CA SER A 166 10.23 -12.44 5.24
C SER A 166 8.74 -12.77 5.17
N TRP A 167 8.30 -13.32 4.03
CA TRP A 167 6.93 -13.83 3.89
C TRP A 167 6.60 -14.88 4.97
N ALA A 168 7.48 -15.86 5.18
CA ALA A 168 7.26 -16.93 6.14
C ALA A 168 7.07 -16.41 7.57
N GLU A 169 7.78 -15.35 7.95
CA GLU A 169 7.61 -14.72 9.26
C GLU A 169 6.29 -13.98 9.37
N ILE A 170 5.88 -13.22 8.35
CA ILE A 170 4.57 -12.54 8.32
C ILE A 170 3.44 -13.57 8.43
N ASP A 171 3.49 -14.65 7.65
CA ASP A 171 2.47 -15.69 7.64
C ASP A 171 2.41 -16.43 9.00
N ARG A 172 3.57 -16.73 9.60
CA ARG A 172 3.66 -17.29 10.95
C ARG A 172 3.02 -16.39 12.01
N ILE A 173 3.35 -15.10 12.00
CA ILE A 173 2.79 -14.12 12.97
C ILE A 173 1.27 -14.00 12.79
N SER A 174 0.82 -13.89 11.54
CA SER A 174 -0.60 -13.87 11.16
C SER A 174 -1.35 -15.11 11.67
N GLY A 175 -0.84 -16.31 11.36
CA GLY A 175 -1.44 -17.59 11.75
C GLY A 175 -1.49 -17.82 13.26
N GLY A 176 -0.50 -17.30 13.99
CA GLY A 176 -0.41 -17.42 15.45
C GLY A 176 -1.58 -16.78 16.22
N CYS A 177 -2.32 -15.85 15.59
CA CYS A 177 -3.47 -15.19 16.22
C CYS A 177 -4.70 -16.09 16.41
N ARG A 178 -4.81 -17.20 15.66
CA ARG A 178 -5.99 -18.08 15.66
C ARG A 178 -5.93 -19.22 16.69
N THR A 179 -5.03 -19.11 17.67
CA THR A 179 -4.88 -20.11 18.74
C THR A 179 -5.91 -19.97 19.85
#